data_AF-A0A522Q357-F1
#
_entry.id   AF-A0A522Q357-F1
#
_cell.length_a   1.000
_cell.length_b   1.000
_cell.length_c   1.000
_cell.angle_alpha   90.00
_cell.angle_beta   90.00
_cell.angle_gamma   90.00
#
_symmetry.space_group_name_H-M   'P 1'
#
loop_
_entity.id
_entity.type
_entity.pdbx_description
1 polymer ?
#
loop_
_entity_poly.entity_id
_entity_poly.type
_entity_poly.pdbx_seq_one_letter_code
_entity_poly.pdbx_strand_id
1 'polypeptide(L)'
;MTCKEAVGRITDYHEGVLSPSEAREIQFHLATCDNCHAYFENSRQLTDALGKLPDPAPLSAKAKQELLAAFREQQVRKSRFTLTRPRVIAVAAATVAILVVIIWIVRIHTRVTLPPQGYQAYAVDFSKQLLLRGEANAPPVPPAVIPRGRWNLAIQLELGYQPGPYEVSVQRNGKVFASASGTVRIENHEPILHVKMDLSGLPAGEYRFYVRRAGEEWRYFRVILK
;
A
#
# COMPACT_ATOMS: atom_id res chain seq x y z
N MET A 1 20.43 -5.71 20.17
CA MET A 1 20.81 -6.42 18.93
C MET A 1 20.39 -7.88 19.02
N THR A 2 20.26 -8.52 17.87
CA THR A 2 20.04 -9.95 17.73
C THR A 2 21.36 -10.72 17.62
N CYS A 3 21.35 -12.02 17.88
CA CYS A 3 22.53 -12.88 17.72
C CYS A 3 23.10 -12.83 16.30
N LYS A 4 22.23 -12.75 15.27
CA LYS A 4 22.65 -12.67 13.86
C LYS A 4 23.42 -11.38 13.57
N GLU A 5 22.98 -10.25 14.13
CA GLU A 5 23.66 -8.97 13.98
C GLU A 5 25.01 -8.96 14.70
N ALA A 6 25.10 -9.55 15.90
CA ALA A 6 26.34 -9.69 16.64
C ALA A 6 27.37 -10.52 15.85
N VAL A 7 26.97 -11.73 15.40
CA VAL A 7 27.82 -12.62 14.61
C VAL A 7 28.22 -11.98 13.28
N GLY A 8 27.32 -11.23 12.64
CA GLY A 8 27.62 -10.53 11.39
C GLY A 8 28.68 -9.43 11.51
N ARG A 9 28.99 -8.97 12.73
CA ARG A 9 29.98 -7.92 13.03
C ARG A 9 31.21 -8.45 13.77
N ILE A 10 31.39 -9.77 13.83
CA ILE A 10 32.47 -10.39 14.63
C ILE A 10 33.88 -9.98 14.16
N THR A 11 34.11 -9.96 12.85
CA THR A 11 35.41 -9.57 12.27
C THR A 11 35.71 -8.12 12.63
N ASP A 12 34.78 -7.21 12.36
CA ASP A 12 34.93 -5.78 12.63
C ASP A 12 35.17 -5.50 14.12
N TYR A 13 34.54 -6.28 15.00
CA TYR A 13 34.73 -6.21 16.45
C TYR A 13 36.13 -6.64 16.87
N HIS A 14 36.64 -7.76 16.36
CA HIS A 14 37.99 -8.24 16.67
C HIS A 14 39.10 -7.38 16.03
N GLU A 15 38.84 -6.81 14.85
CA GLU A 15 39.77 -5.90 14.16
C GLU A 15 39.75 -4.48 14.75
N GLY A 16 38.81 -4.19 15.66
CA GLY A 16 38.72 -2.89 16.34
C GLY A 16 38.30 -1.73 15.44
N VAL A 17 37.62 -2.02 14.32
CA VAL A 17 37.19 -1.01 13.33
C VAL A 17 35.79 -0.46 13.62
N LEU A 18 35.06 -1.05 14.57
CA LEU A 18 33.74 -0.57 15.00
C LEU A 18 33.83 0.75 15.78
N SER A 19 32.79 1.58 15.65
CA SER A 19 32.66 2.79 16.47
C SER A 19 32.47 2.45 17.96
N PRO A 20 32.79 3.37 18.90
CA PRO A 20 32.63 3.12 20.33
C PRO A 20 31.18 2.82 20.76
N SER A 21 30.18 3.26 20.00
CA SER A 21 28.77 2.90 20.23
C SER A 21 28.49 1.45 19.82
N GLU A 22 28.92 1.04 18.62
CA GLU A 22 28.68 -0.31 18.10
C GLU A 22 29.39 -1.38 18.92
N ALA A 23 30.62 -1.10 19.37
CA ALA A 23 31.35 -1.99 20.25
C ALA A 23 30.62 -2.20 21.60
N ARG A 24 30.02 -1.14 22.17
CA ARG A 24 29.25 -1.23 23.41
C ARG A 24 27.97 -2.05 23.23
N GLU A 25 27.29 -1.91 22.11
CA GLU A 25 26.12 -2.74 21.82
C GLU A 25 26.50 -4.23 21.81
N ILE A 26 27.63 -4.59 21.20
CA ILE A 26 28.09 -5.99 21.13
C ILE A 26 28.47 -6.47 22.52
N GLN A 27 29.23 -5.68 23.28
CA GLN A 27 29.60 -6.01 24.66
C GLN A 27 28.36 -6.25 25.55
N PHE A 28 27.33 -5.43 25.42
CA PHE A 28 26.07 -5.62 26.15
C PHE A 28 25.39 -6.95 25.78
N HIS A 29 25.42 -7.31 24.48
CA HIS A 29 24.86 -8.58 24.02
C HIS A 29 25.67 -9.79 24.51
N LEU A 30 27.00 -9.72 24.45
CA LEU A 30 27.87 -10.79 24.97
C LEU A 30 27.69 -10.99 26.48
N ALA A 31 27.39 -9.92 27.23
CA ALA A 31 27.09 -10.01 28.66
C ALA A 31 25.73 -10.66 28.98
N THR A 32 24.83 -10.77 28.00
CA THR A 32 23.44 -11.24 28.20
C THR A 32 23.11 -12.52 27.43
N CYS A 33 24.01 -13.02 26.58
CA CYS A 33 23.79 -14.18 25.72
C CYS A 33 25.00 -15.13 25.74
N ASP A 34 24.88 -16.24 26.48
CA ASP A 34 25.94 -17.23 26.65
C ASP A 34 26.40 -17.85 25.32
N ASN A 35 25.48 -18.07 24.38
CA ASN A 35 25.80 -18.65 23.07
C ASN A 35 26.72 -17.72 22.25
N CYS A 36 26.43 -16.41 22.26
CA CYS A 36 27.26 -15.44 21.55
C CYS A 36 28.59 -15.22 22.28
N HIS A 37 28.59 -15.24 23.61
CA HIS A 37 29.84 -15.21 24.39
C HIS A 37 30.77 -16.37 24.01
N ALA A 38 30.27 -17.60 24.03
CA ALA A 38 31.04 -18.79 23.66
C ALA A 38 31.53 -18.74 22.20
N TYR A 39 30.69 -18.24 21.28
CA TYR A 39 31.07 -18.10 19.87
C TYR A 39 32.22 -17.11 19.65
N PHE A 40 32.18 -15.94 20.29
CA PHE A 40 33.25 -14.94 20.20
C PHE A 40 34.56 -15.42 20.83
N GLU A 41 34.49 -16.13 21.96
CA GLU A 41 35.67 -16.74 22.59
C GLU A 41 36.29 -17.82 21.70
N ASN A 42 35.48 -18.70 21.08
CA ASN A 42 35.99 -19.71 20.15
C ASN A 42 36.69 -19.08 18.93
N SER A 43 36.10 -18.02 18.37
CA SER A 43 36.69 -17.26 17.26
C SER A 43 38.04 -16.64 17.64
N ARG A 44 38.14 -16.07 18.85
CA ARG A 44 39.38 -15.53 19.39
C ARG A 44 40.45 -16.61 19.56
N GLN A 45 40.08 -17.75 20.16
CA GLN A 45 41.02 -18.86 20.36
C GLN A 45 41.54 -19.42 19.04
N LEU A 46 40.68 -19.52 18.02
CA LEU A 46 41.08 -19.93 16.68
C LEU A 46 42.08 -18.93 16.07
N THR A 47 41.82 -17.64 16.20
CA THR A 47 42.71 -16.59 15.70
C THR A 47 44.05 -16.61 16.42
N ASP A 48 44.04 -16.73 17.74
CA ASP A 48 45.26 -16.84 18.56
C ASP A 48 46.07 -18.10 18.24
N ALA A 49 45.40 -19.22 17.95
CA ALA A 49 46.07 -20.46 17.54
C ALA A 49 46.73 -20.33 16.17
N LEU A 50 46.04 -19.72 15.20
CA LEU A 50 46.59 -19.45 13.86
C LEU A 50 47.73 -18.42 13.90
N GLY A 51 47.64 -17.41 14.77
CA GLY A 51 48.69 -16.41 14.97
C GLY A 51 49.98 -16.96 15.60
N LYS A 52 49.95 -18.16 16.19
CA LYS A 52 51.13 -18.86 16.72
C LYS A 52 51.87 -19.71 15.68
N LEU A 53 51.31 -19.83 14.47
CA LEU A 53 52.01 -20.53 13.41
C LEU A 53 53.30 -19.77 13.06
N PRO A 54 54.39 -20.49 12.76
CA PRO A 54 55.64 -19.85 12.35
C PRO A 54 55.37 -18.96 11.13
N ASP A 55 55.89 -17.74 11.17
CA ASP A 55 55.72 -16.80 10.07
C ASP A 55 56.20 -17.45 8.77
N PRO A 56 55.39 -17.39 7.69
CA PRO A 56 55.87 -17.83 6.40
C PRO A 56 57.10 -17.02 6.02
N ALA A 57 58.03 -17.65 5.31
CA ALA A 57 59.24 -16.97 4.84
C ALA A 57 58.87 -15.63 4.18
N PRO A 58 59.56 -14.53 4.52
CA PRO A 58 59.21 -13.21 4.04
C PRO A 58 59.23 -13.21 2.50
N LEU A 59 58.20 -12.59 1.91
CA LEU A 59 58.12 -12.43 0.47
C LEU A 59 59.39 -11.75 -0.06
N SER A 60 59.90 -12.24 -1.20
CA SER A 60 61.00 -11.58 -1.88
C SER A 60 60.62 -10.12 -2.21
N ALA A 61 61.60 -9.23 -2.21
CA ALA A 61 61.36 -7.80 -2.51
C ALA A 61 60.64 -7.61 -3.85
N LYS A 62 60.96 -8.43 -4.85
CA LYS A 62 60.31 -8.46 -6.17
C LYS A 62 58.83 -8.86 -6.07
N ALA A 63 58.52 -9.98 -5.40
CA ALA A 63 57.14 -10.43 -5.23
C ALA A 63 56.28 -9.42 -4.46
N LYS A 64 56.85 -8.80 -3.41
CA LYS A 64 56.18 -7.72 -2.67
C LYS A 64 55.89 -6.51 -3.55
N GLN A 65 56.84 -6.10 -4.39
CA GLN A 65 56.65 -4.98 -5.32
C GLN A 65 55.59 -5.27 -6.39
N GLU A 66 55.58 -6.46 -6.99
CA GLU A 66 54.58 -6.88 -7.96
C GLU A 66 53.18 -6.89 -7.36
N LEU A 67 53.04 -7.41 -6.14
CA LEU A 67 51.76 -7.48 -5.43
C LEU A 67 51.25 -6.08 -5.04
N LEU A 68 52.14 -5.20 -4.56
CA LEU A 68 51.80 -3.80 -4.27
C LEU A 68 51.51 -2.99 -5.53
N ALA A 69 52.09 -3.33 -6.68
CA ALA A 69 51.79 -2.70 -7.96
C ALA A 69 50.39 -3.09 -8.44
N ALA A 70 50.06 -4.40 -8.40
CA ALA A 70 48.73 -4.91 -8.74
C ALA A 70 47.63 -4.31 -7.84
N PHE A 71 47.88 -4.23 -6.52
CA PHE A 71 46.94 -3.58 -5.59
C PHE A 71 46.75 -2.10 -5.89
N ARG A 72 47.83 -1.35 -6.20
CA ARG A 72 47.74 0.07 -6.57
C ARG A 72 46.97 0.28 -7.86
N GLU A 73 47.17 -0.55 -8.88
CA GLU A 73 46.40 -0.49 -10.13
C GLU A 73 44.91 -0.73 -9.88
N GLN A 74 44.56 -1.71 -9.05
CA GLN A 74 43.18 -2.00 -8.67
C GLN A 74 42.55 -0.85 -7.86
N GLN A 75 43.29 -0.23 -6.94
CA GLN A 75 42.84 0.94 -6.18
C GLN A 75 42.62 2.16 -7.08
N VAL A 76 43.53 2.42 -8.04
CA VAL A 76 43.35 3.48 -9.03
C VAL A 76 42.12 3.21 -9.90
N ARG A 77 41.85 1.95 -10.25
CA ARG A 77 40.64 1.55 -11.00
C ARG A 77 39.35 1.74 -10.20
N LYS A 78 39.37 1.52 -8.88
CA LYS A 78 38.25 1.78 -7.96
C LYS A 78 38.08 3.29 -7.66
N SER A 79 39.16 4.06 -7.63
CA SER A 79 39.16 5.53 -7.51
C SER A 79 38.69 6.23 -8.80
N ARG A 80 38.88 5.59 -9.97
CA ARG A 80 38.25 6.05 -11.23
C ARG A 80 36.74 5.85 -11.27
N PHE A 81 36.14 5.09 -10.34
CA PHE A 81 34.69 5.06 -10.13
C PHE A 81 34.16 6.26 -9.33
N THR A 82 35.03 7.05 -8.69
CA THR A 82 34.70 8.40 -8.21
C THR A 82 35.09 9.44 -9.26
N LEU A 83 34.55 9.30 -10.48
CA LEU A 83 34.54 10.39 -11.45
C LEU A 83 33.28 11.24 -11.23
N THR A 84 33.22 11.95 -10.11
CA THR A 84 32.33 13.11 -9.97
C THR A 84 32.80 14.18 -10.95
N ARG A 85 32.36 14.08 -12.22
CA ARG A 85 32.33 15.21 -13.15
C ARG A 85 31.06 16.01 -12.82
N PRO A 86 31.15 17.14 -12.09
CA PRO A 86 29.97 17.85 -11.58
C PRO A 86 29.04 18.34 -12.70
N ARG A 87 29.57 18.54 -13.91
CA ARG A 87 28.79 18.94 -15.09
C ARG A 87 27.86 17.84 -15.64
N VAL A 88 28.20 16.56 -15.47
CA VAL A 88 27.36 15.44 -15.96
C VAL A 88 26.22 15.14 -14.96
N ILE A 89 26.49 15.31 -13.66
CA ILE A 89 25.49 15.17 -12.60
C ILE A 89 24.42 16.26 -12.70
N ALA A 90 24.79 17.49 -13.07
CA ALA A 90 23.83 18.59 -13.23
C ALA A 90 22.79 18.32 -14.34
N VAL A 91 23.20 17.72 -15.47
CA VAL A 91 22.29 17.41 -16.58
C VAL A 91 21.44 16.17 -16.29
N ALA A 92 22.00 15.16 -15.62
CA ALA A 92 21.26 13.96 -15.21
C ALA A 92 20.25 14.25 -14.09
N ALA A 93 20.57 15.12 -13.13
CA ALA A 93 19.65 15.51 -12.06
C ALA A 93 18.48 16.36 -12.58
N ALA A 94 18.73 17.25 -13.56
CA ALA A 94 17.67 18.04 -14.19
C ALA A 94 16.70 17.16 -14.99
N THR A 95 17.20 16.18 -15.74
CA THR A 95 16.35 15.25 -16.49
C THR A 95 15.55 14.32 -15.57
N VAL A 96 16.14 13.81 -14.49
CA VAL A 96 15.40 13.04 -13.48
C VAL A 96 14.37 13.89 -12.75
N ALA A 97 14.69 15.13 -12.36
CA ALA A 97 13.72 16.03 -11.74
C ALA A 97 12.56 16.38 -12.70
N ILE A 98 12.84 16.64 -13.98
CA ILE A 98 11.83 16.87 -15.00
C ILE A 98 10.98 15.60 -15.20
N LEU A 99 11.58 14.41 -15.27
CA LEU A 99 10.83 13.16 -15.36
C LEU A 99 10.00 12.89 -14.10
N VAL A 100 10.51 13.19 -12.91
CA VAL A 100 9.75 13.08 -11.65
C VAL A 100 8.61 14.08 -11.61
N VAL A 101 8.82 15.31 -12.07
CA VAL A 101 7.77 16.34 -12.18
C VAL A 101 6.75 15.97 -13.24
N ILE A 102 7.16 15.45 -14.40
CA ILE A 102 6.26 14.94 -15.44
C ILE A 102 5.51 13.73 -14.90
N ILE A 103 6.16 12.77 -14.25
CA ILE A 103 5.51 11.62 -13.62
C ILE A 103 4.57 12.09 -12.51
N TRP A 104 4.91 13.13 -11.75
CA TRP A 104 4.06 13.69 -10.71
C TRP A 104 2.86 14.42 -11.30
N ILE A 105 3.03 15.26 -12.32
CA ILE A 105 1.97 15.95 -13.08
C ILE A 105 1.07 14.94 -13.78
N VAL A 106 1.65 13.95 -14.46
CA VAL A 106 0.93 12.81 -15.02
C VAL A 106 0.19 12.13 -13.89
N ARG A 107 0.78 11.74 -12.76
CA ARG A 107 0.06 11.10 -11.66
C ARG A 107 -1.03 11.98 -11.02
N ILE A 108 -0.88 13.30 -11.05
CA ILE A 108 -1.86 14.25 -10.52
C ILE A 108 -3.03 14.46 -11.50
N HIS A 109 -2.77 14.50 -12.81
CA HIS A 109 -3.78 14.64 -13.86
C HIS A 109 -4.39 13.30 -14.27
N THR A 110 -3.59 12.24 -14.24
CA THR A 110 -3.95 10.82 -14.30
C THR A 110 -4.19 10.25 -12.91
N ARG A 111 -4.75 11.05 -11.98
CA ARG A 111 -5.73 10.48 -11.05
C ARG A 111 -6.97 10.04 -11.83
N VAL A 112 -6.74 9.20 -12.85
CA VAL A 112 -7.67 8.20 -13.33
C VAL A 112 -8.00 7.42 -12.08
N THR A 113 -9.22 7.62 -11.61
CA THR A 113 -9.82 6.80 -10.57
C THR A 113 -9.62 5.35 -10.97
N LEU A 114 -8.65 4.66 -10.38
CA LEU A 114 -8.56 3.21 -10.52
C LEU A 114 -9.92 2.67 -10.10
N PRO A 115 -10.63 1.90 -10.95
CA PRO A 115 -11.82 1.22 -10.50
C PRO A 115 -11.38 0.30 -9.35
N PRO A 116 -11.98 0.43 -8.14
CA PRO A 116 -11.66 -0.48 -7.06
C PRO A 116 -12.01 -1.89 -7.52
N GLN A 117 -11.03 -2.80 -7.51
CA GLN A 117 -11.34 -4.23 -7.53
C GLN A 117 -12.29 -4.49 -6.35
N GLY A 118 -13.55 -4.81 -6.65
CA GLY A 118 -14.50 -5.26 -5.64
C GLY A 118 -15.92 -4.71 -5.70
N TYR A 119 -16.40 -4.16 -6.81
CA TYR A 119 -17.83 -3.86 -6.97
C TYR A 119 -18.33 -4.30 -8.34
N GLN A 120 -19.23 -5.29 -8.39
CA GLN A 120 -19.88 -5.72 -9.64
C GLN A 120 -21.02 -4.74 -9.99
N ALA A 121 -21.26 -4.48 -11.27
CA ALA A 121 -22.35 -3.60 -11.70
C ALA A 121 -23.70 -4.33 -11.59
N TYR A 122 -24.68 -3.76 -10.90
CA TYR A 122 -26.04 -4.30 -10.83
C TYR A 122 -27.05 -3.18 -11.01
N ALA A 123 -27.87 -3.28 -12.05
CA ALA A 123 -28.89 -2.29 -12.38
C ALA A 123 -30.18 -2.58 -11.61
N VAL A 124 -30.75 -1.55 -10.99
CA VAL A 124 -32.00 -1.65 -10.24
C VAL A 124 -32.95 -0.56 -10.70
N ASP A 125 -34.14 -0.94 -11.13
CA ASP A 125 -35.17 -0.01 -11.57
C ASP A 125 -36.12 0.32 -10.40
N PHE A 126 -36.02 1.54 -9.86
CA PHE A 126 -36.93 2.06 -8.83
C PHE A 126 -37.98 3.01 -9.39
N SER A 127 -37.94 3.33 -10.69
CA SER A 127 -38.89 4.24 -11.34
C SER A 127 -40.34 3.76 -11.21
N LYS A 128 -40.54 2.43 -11.16
CA LYS A 128 -41.88 1.82 -11.10
C LYS A 128 -42.49 1.76 -9.70
N GLN A 129 -41.75 2.14 -8.66
CA GLN A 129 -42.18 2.00 -7.26
C GLN A 129 -42.74 3.28 -6.64
N LEU A 130 -42.53 4.44 -7.26
CA LEU A 130 -43.08 5.73 -6.83
C LEU A 130 -44.51 5.87 -7.36
N LEU A 131 -45.41 5.06 -6.82
CA LEU A 131 -46.84 5.27 -7.04
C LEU A 131 -47.24 6.63 -6.44
N LEU A 132 -47.66 7.55 -7.30
CA LEU A 132 -48.30 8.80 -6.93
C LEU A 132 -49.47 8.52 -5.98
N ARG A 133 -49.58 9.35 -4.93
CA ARG A 133 -50.71 9.39 -4.01
C ARG A 133 -52.00 9.59 -4.82
N GLY A 134 -52.76 8.52 -5.07
CA GLY A 134 -54.03 8.62 -5.81
C GLY A 134 -54.77 7.32 -6.13
N GLU A 135 -54.12 6.15 -6.17
CA GLU A 135 -54.81 4.91 -6.58
C GLU A 135 -54.88 3.90 -5.43
N ALA A 136 -56.03 3.88 -4.76
CA ALA A 136 -56.33 3.00 -3.62
C ALA A 136 -56.38 1.49 -3.98
N ASN A 137 -56.18 1.10 -5.24
CA ASN A 137 -56.23 -0.29 -5.71
C ASN A 137 -55.18 -0.60 -6.81
N ALA A 138 -53.97 -0.05 -6.72
CA ALA A 138 -52.86 -0.55 -7.53
C ALA A 138 -52.36 -1.91 -6.98
N PRO A 139 -52.09 -2.93 -7.83
CA PRO A 139 -51.49 -4.18 -7.38
C PRO A 139 -50.14 -3.89 -6.68
N PRO A 140 -49.75 -4.68 -5.65
CA PRO A 140 -48.52 -4.44 -4.91
C PRO A 140 -47.33 -4.50 -5.88
N VAL A 141 -46.68 -3.35 -6.12
CA VAL A 141 -45.49 -3.27 -6.96
C VAL A 141 -44.45 -4.23 -6.40
N PRO A 142 -43.93 -5.19 -7.21
CA PRO A 142 -42.97 -6.16 -6.72
C PRO A 142 -41.72 -5.44 -6.19
N PRO A 143 -41.23 -5.82 -4.99
CA PRO A 143 -40.00 -5.26 -4.47
C PRO A 143 -38.82 -5.65 -5.36
N ALA A 144 -37.90 -4.70 -5.57
CA ALA A 144 -36.68 -4.98 -6.31
C ALA A 144 -35.82 -5.99 -5.54
N VAL A 145 -35.32 -7.01 -6.22
CA VAL A 145 -34.45 -8.03 -5.62
C VAL A 145 -33.01 -7.67 -5.91
N ILE A 146 -32.20 -7.54 -4.86
CA ILE A 146 -30.76 -7.29 -4.97
C ILE A 146 -30.02 -8.46 -4.31
N PRO A 147 -29.13 -9.17 -5.03
CA PRO A 147 -28.30 -10.21 -4.44
C PRO A 147 -27.37 -9.63 -3.36
N ARG A 148 -27.04 -10.39 -2.33
CA ARG A 148 -26.02 -9.99 -1.35
C ARG A 148 -24.63 -10.02 -1.97
N GLY A 149 -23.88 -8.94 -1.80
CA GLY A 149 -22.55 -8.78 -2.39
C GLY A 149 -22.08 -7.34 -2.37
N ARG A 150 -20.89 -7.10 -2.94
CA ARG A 150 -20.36 -5.76 -3.14
C ARG A 150 -20.76 -5.26 -4.52
N TRP A 151 -21.67 -4.29 -4.55
CA TRP A 151 -22.27 -3.82 -5.80
C TRP A 151 -22.02 -2.34 -6.07
N ASN A 152 -21.72 -2.04 -7.32
CA ASN A 152 -21.89 -0.72 -7.89
C ASN A 152 -23.31 -0.68 -8.45
N LEU A 153 -24.25 -0.25 -7.61
CA LEU A 153 -25.66 -0.20 -7.99
C LEU A 153 -25.87 0.98 -8.94
N ALA A 154 -26.47 0.69 -10.10
CA ALA A 154 -26.99 1.70 -11.02
C ALA A 154 -28.52 1.75 -10.81
N ILE A 155 -28.96 2.68 -9.97
CA ILE A 155 -30.37 2.80 -9.57
C ILE A 155 -31.04 3.83 -10.47
N GLN A 156 -31.99 3.40 -11.29
CA GLN A 156 -32.80 4.31 -12.10
C GLN A 156 -33.88 4.96 -11.22
N LEU A 157 -33.85 6.28 -11.14
CA LEU A 157 -34.79 7.12 -10.38
C LEU A 157 -35.79 7.78 -11.35
N GLU A 158 -36.89 8.33 -10.84
CA GLU A 158 -37.89 9.04 -11.65
C GLU A 158 -37.43 10.43 -12.14
N LEU A 159 -38.17 11.01 -13.09
CA LEU A 159 -37.96 12.41 -13.50
C LEU A 159 -38.16 13.37 -12.32
N GLY A 160 -37.15 14.21 -12.05
CA GLY A 160 -37.16 15.20 -10.96
C GLY A 160 -35.93 15.14 -10.05
N TYR A 161 -35.14 14.06 -10.10
CA TYR A 161 -33.84 14.00 -9.43
C TYR A 161 -32.78 14.75 -10.23
N GLN A 162 -32.17 15.77 -9.62
CA GLN A 162 -31.12 16.57 -10.26
C GLN A 162 -29.77 15.85 -10.20
N PRO A 163 -28.89 16.02 -11.20
CA PRO A 163 -27.51 15.54 -11.13
C PRO A 163 -26.77 16.10 -9.90
N GLY A 164 -25.98 15.26 -9.24
CA GLY A 164 -25.21 15.67 -8.06
C GLY A 164 -25.04 14.58 -7.01
N PRO A 165 -24.46 14.92 -5.85
CA PRO A 165 -24.24 13.97 -4.76
C PRO A 165 -25.52 13.70 -3.98
N TYR A 166 -25.77 12.42 -3.71
CA TYR A 166 -26.89 11.92 -2.91
C TYR A 166 -26.36 10.99 -1.81
N GLU A 167 -27.05 10.99 -0.69
CA GLU A 167 -26.81 10.07 0.40
C GLU A 167 -27.86 8.95 0.37
N VAL A 168 -27.39 7.73 0.57
CA VAL A 168 -28.21 6.52 0.58
C VAL A 168 -28.02 5.82 1.92
N SER A 169 -29.12 5.38 2.54
CA SER A 169 -29.06 4.52 3.72
C SER A 169 -30.01 3.33 3.60
N VAL A 170 -29.55 2.16 4.01
CA VAL A 170 -30.32 0.93 4.05
C VAL A 170 -30.72 0.68 5.47
N GLN A 171 -32.02 0.63 5.73
CA GLN A 171 -32.56 0.43 7.07
C GLN A 171 -33.55 -0.71 7.10
N ARG A 172 -33.60 -1.42 8.23
CA ARG A 172 -34.59 -2.46 8.52
C ARG A 172 -35.04 -2.28 9.97
N ASN A 173 -36.35 -2.19 10.18
CA ASN A 173 -36.97 -1.94 11.49
C ASN A 173 -36.40 -0.72 12.23
N GLY A 174 -36.07 0.37 11.50
CA GLY A 174 -35.51 1.60 12.08
C GLY A 174 -34.01 1.56 12.41
N LYS A 175 -33.35 0.41 12.25
CA LYS A 175 -31.89 0.29 12.39
C LYS A 175 -31.21 0.51 11.04
N VAL A 176 -30.22 1.40 11.00
CA VAL A 176 -29.36 1.61 9.83
C VAL A 176 -28.34 0.47 9.74
N PHE A 177 -28.33 -0.21 8.60
CA PHE A 177 -27.50 -1.37 8.32
C PHE A 177 -26.34 -1.06 7.37
N ALA A 178 -26.55 -0.14 6.43
CA ALA A 178 -25.51 0.37 5.54
C ALA A 178 -25.82 1.81 5.17
N SER A 179 -24.78 2.64 5.00
CA SER A 179 -24.90 4.00 4.47
C SER A 179 -23.80 4.22 3.44
N ALA A 180 -24.15 4.84 2.32
CA ALA A 180 -23.22 5.13 1.24
C ALA A 180 -23.60 6.45 0.57
N SER A 181 -22.62 7.12 -0.03
CA SER A 181 -22.85 8.30 -0.86
C SER A 181 -22.71 7.91 -2.33
N GLY A 182 -23.68 8.31 -3.14
CA GLY A 182 -23.69 8.06 -4.58
C GLY A 182 -23.87 9.36 -5.36
N THR A 183 -23.70 9.28 -6.68
CA THR A 183 -23.89 10.44 -7.56
C THR A 183 -24.96 10.11 -8.58
N VAL A 184 -25.97 10.98 -8.68
CA VAL A 184 -26.96 10.92 -9.78
C VAL A 184 -26.36 11.54 -11.01
N ARG A 185 -26.41 10.82 -12.13
CA ARG A 185 -26.07 11.27 -13.47
C ARG A 185 -27.27 11.07 -14.38
N ILE A 186 -27.44 11.96 -15.35
CA ILE A 186 -28.44 11.74 -16.40
C ILE A 186 -27.76 10.91 -17.49
N GLU A 187 -28.21 9.67 -17.64
CA GLU A 187 -27.75 8.76 -18.69
C GLU A 187 -28.98 8.43 -19.54
N ASN A 188 -28.90 8.62 -20.86
CA ASN A 188 -30.02 8.38 -21.78
C ASN A 188 -31.34 9.11 -21.42
N HIS A 189 -31.27 10.35 -20.89
CA HIS A 189 -32.41 11.13 -20.38
C HIS A 189 -33.05 10.60 -19.08
N GLU A 190 -32.44 9.59 -18.45
CA GLU A 190 -32.92 8.99 -17.20
C GLU A 190 -31.93 9.31 -16.06
N PRO A 191 -32.39 9.69 -14.87
CA PRO A 191 -31.50 9.93 -13.74
C PRO A 191 -31.08 8.59 -13.12
N ILE A 192 -29.81 8.23 -13.31
CA ILE A 192 -29.18 7.02 -12.77
C ILE A 192 -28.28 7.39 -11.58
N LEU A 193 -28.61 6.87 -10.42
CA LEU A 193 -27.81 6.96 -9.20
C LEU A 193 -26.78 5.83 -9.18
N HIS A 194 -25.49 6.21 -9.24
CA HIS A 194 -24.39 5.27 -9.04
C HIS A 194 -23.96 5.28 -7.59
N VAL A 195 -24.12 4.16 -6.90
CA VAL A 195 -23.72 4.00 -5.50
C VAL A 195 -22.96 2.70 -5.29
N LYS A 196 -21.79 2.82 -4.66
CA LYS A 196 -20.98 1.66 -4.26
C LYS A 196 -21.36 1.29 -2.85
N MET A 197 -21.83 0.08 -2.64
CA MET A 197 -22.15 -0.39 -1.31
C MET A 197 -21.87 -1.86 -1.10
N ASP A 198 -21.48 -2.20 0.12
CA ASP A 198 -21.26 -3.58 0.55
C ASP A 198 -22.53 -4.09 1.24
N LEU A 199 -23.26 -4.99 0.56
CA LEU A 199 -24.45 -5.68 1.08
C LEU A 199 -24.13 -7.11 1.54
N SER A 200 -22.86 -7.54 1.49
CA SER A 200 -22.47 -8.93 1.76
C SER A 200 -22.72 -9.35 3.22
N GLY A 201 -22.57 -8.41 4.16
CA GLY A 201 -22.76 -8.64 5.60
C GLY A 201 -24.23 -8.55 6.08
N LEU A 202 -25.19 -8.30 5.18
CA LEU A 202 -26.58 -8.08 5.56
C LEU A 202 -27.38 -9.39 5.53
N PRO A 203 -28.21 -9.67 6.56
CA PRO A 203 -29.10 -10.84 6.51
C PRO A 203 -30.11 -10.69 5.38
N ALA A 204 -30.50 -11.81 4.75
CA ALA A 204 -31.55 -11.78 3.73
C ALA A 204 -32.87 -11.27 4.34
N GLY A 205 -33.68 -10.58 3.53
CA GLY A 205 -35.00 -10.08 3.95
C GLY A 205 -35.38 -8.75 3.33
N GLU A 206 -36.44 -8.15 3.86
CA GLU A 206 -36.97 -6.87 3.42
C GLU A 206 -36.19 -5.70 4.04
N TYR A 207 -35.74 -4.78 3.18
CA TYR A 207 -35.03 -3.56 3.53
C TYR A 207 -35.68 -2.35 2.89
N ARG A 208 -35.53 -1.21 3.56
CA ARG A 208 -35.91 0.09 3.03
C ARG A 208 -34.65 0.85 2.63
N PHE A 209 -34.56 1.20 1.36
CA PHE A 209 -33.50 2.04 0.80
C PHE A 209 -33.94 3.48 0.85
N TYR A 210 -33.34 4.28 1.71
CA TYR A 210 -33.54 5.71 1.81
C TYR A 210 -32.55 6.43 0.93
N VAL A 211 -33.02 7.38 0.12
CA VAL A 211 -32.22 8.23 -0.75
C VAL A 211 -32.59 9.69 -0.45
N ARG A 212 -31.59 10.53 -0.24
CA ARG A 212 -31.78 11.99 -0.14
C ARG A 212 -30.68 12.74 -0.87
N ARG A 213 -31.00 13.94 -1.34
CA ARG A 213 -29.98 14.94 -1.66
C ARG A 213 -29.62 15.70 -0.39
N ALA A 214 -28.41 16.25 -0.32
CA ALA A 214 -28.02 17.11 0.80
C ALA A 214 -29.01 18.29 0.92
N GLY A 215 -29.79 18.32 2.01
CA GLY A 215 -30.82 19.34 2.27
C GLY A 215 -32.25 18.99 1.83
N GLU A 216 -32.49 17.81 1.23
CA GLU A 216 -33.84 17.34 0.87
C GLU A 216 -34.37 16.28 1.86
N GLU A 217 -35.70 16.07 1.85
CA GLU A 217 -36.34 15.01 2.65
C GLU A 217 -35.95 13.61 2.14
N TRP A 218 -35.87 12.66 3.08
CA TRP A 218 -35.59 11.28 2.76
C TRP A 218 -36.74 10.62 2.02
N ARG A 219 -36.47 10.05 0.85
CA ARG A 219 -37.41 9.20 0.10
C ARG A 219 -36.99 7.75 0.26
N TYR A 220 -37.95 6.83 0.43
CA TYR A 220 -37.64 5.43 0.67
C TYR A 220 -38.20 4.51 -0.43
N PHE A 221 -37.46 3.45 -0.72
CA PHE A 221 -37.77 2.40 -1.69
C PHE A 221 -37.77 1.03 -1.01
N ARG A 222 -38.64 0.13 -1.48
CA ARG A 222 -38.77 -1.23 -0.91
C ARG A 222 -37.94 -2.22 -1.71
N VAL A 223 -37.02 -2.90 -1.02
CA VAL A 223 -36.02 -3.77 -1.63
C VAL A 223 -35.92 -5.07 -0.84
N ILE A 224 -35.77 -6.20 -1.52
CA ILE A 224 -35.48 -7.50 -0.91
C ILE A 224 -34.02 -7.85 -1.17
N LEU A 225 -33.27 -8.12 -0.10
CA LEU A 225 -31.92 -8.67 -0.19
C LEU A 225 -31.98 -10.19 -0.16
N LYS A 226 -31.40 -10.84 -1.18
CA LYS A 226 -31.35 -12.32 -1.33
C LYS A 226 -29.92 -12.84 -1.25
#